data_AF-A0A3D3ABW3-F1
#
_entry.id   AF-A0A3D3ABW3-F1
#
_cell.length_a   1.000
_cell.length_b   1.000
_cell.length_c   1.000
_cell.angle_alpha   90.00
_cell.angle_beta   90.00
_cell.angle_gamma   90.00
#
_symmetry.space_group_name_H-M   'P 1'
#
loop_
_entity.id
_entity.type
_entity.pdbx_description
1 polymer ?
#
loop_
_entity_poly.entity_id
_entity_poly.type
_entity_poly.pdbx_seq_one_letter_code
_entity_poly.pdbx_strand_id
1 'polypeptide(L)'
;YRVVVNGGLKGPAVKWLADKVAGPVFFLDDIPHNINSVAEDAPDVHCIHFIADPRLQKLIGKADGATKRIDIWAEVHDYIAGQISDDR
;
A
#
# COMPACT_ATOMS: atom_id res chain seq x y z
N TYR A 1 13.39 -15.36 -2.40
CA TYR A 1 12.61 -14.14 -2.72
C TYR A 1 13.57 -13.06 -3.23
N ARG A 2 13.19 -12.22 -4.21
CA ARG A 2 14.07 -11.20 -4.79
C ARG A 2 13.99 -9.91 -3.98
N VAL A 3 15.13 -9.36 -3.57
CA VAL A 3 15.22 -8.04 -2.94
C VAL A 3 15.46 -7.00 -4.02
N VAL A 4 14.65 -5.93 -4.02
CA VAL A 4 14.82 -4.77 -4.88
C VAL A 4 15.18 -3.59 -3.99
N VAL A 5 16.27 -2.90 -4.32
CA VAL A 5 16.69 -1.67 -3.63
C VAL A 5 16.42 -0.51 -4.57
N ASN A 6 15.80 0.54 -4.06
CA ASN A 6 15.56 1.77 -4.79
C ASN A 6 16.20 2.96 -4.08
N GLY A 7 16.50 4.01 -4.83
CA GLY A 7 16.78 5.33 -4.31
C GLY A 7 15.59 6.25 -4.57
N GLY A 8 15.33 7.20 -3.67
CA GLY A 8 14.20 8.13 -3.78
C GLY A 8 12.87 7.51 -3.35
N LEU A 9 11.78 8.00 -3.93
CA LEU A 9 10.41 7.57 -3.57
C LEU A 9 10.14 6.12 -4.03
N LYS A 10 9.12 5.49 -3.42
CA LYS A 10 8.84 4.06 -3.61
C LYS A 10 8.07 3.71 -4.88
N GLY A 11 7.37 4.68 -5.47
CA GLY A 11 6.52 4.47 -6.65
C GLY A 11 7.18 3.70 -7.79
N PRO A 12 8.38 4.08 -8.26
CA PRO A 12 9.01 3.41 -9.40
C PRO A 12 9.37 1.96 -9.09
N ALA A 13 9.78 1.68 -7.85
CA ALA A 13 10.14 0.35 -7.40
C ALA A 13 8.92 -0.56 -7.26
N VAL A 14 7.82 -0.03 -6.72
CA VAL A 14 6.56 -0.77 -6.58
C VAL A 14 5.94 -1.01 -7.96
N LYS A 15 5.93 -0.02 -8.86
CA LYS A 15 5.51 -0.23 -10.26
C LYS A 15 6.28 -1.38 -10.91
N TRP A 16 7.61 -1.36 -10.80
CA TRP A 16 8.44 -2.40 -11.39
C TRP A 16 8.14 -3.79 -10.82
N LEU A 17 7.79 -3.90 -9.53
CA LEU A 17 7.38 -5.17 -8.91
C LEU A 17 5.99 -5.59 -9.40
N ALA A 18 5.04 -4.65 -9.45
CA ALA A 18 3.68 -4.90 -9.89
C ALA A 18 3.62 -5.41 -11.34
N ASP A 19 4.42 -4.82 -12.24
CA ASP A 19 4.51 -5.23 -13.65
C ASP A 19 5.01 -6.69 -13.86
N LYS A 20 5.38 -7.43 -12.79
CA LYS A 20 5.88 -8.82 -12.85
C LYS A 20 4.90 -9.86 -12.35
N VAL A 21 3.73 -9.44 -11.89
CA VAL A 21 2.70 -10.33 -11.39
C VAL A 21 1.40 -10.10 -12.14
N ALA A 22 0.57 -11.14 -12.22
CA ALA A 22 -0.71 -11.09 -12.93
C ALA A 22 -1.92 -10.94 -11.98
N GLY A 23 -1.68 -10.78 -10.68
CA GLY A 23 -2.72 -10.67 -9.66
C GLY A 23 -2.72 -9.30 -8.97
N PRO A 24 -3.72 -9.03 -8.11
CA PRO A 24 -3.82 -7.78 -7.39
C PRO A 24 -2.59 -7.56 -6.51
N VAL A 25 -2.13 -6.30 -6.46
CA VAL A 25 -0.96 -5.89 -5.69
C VAL A 25 -1.39 -4.95 -4.59
N PHE A 26 -0.95 -5.25 -3.37
CA PHE A 26 -1.23 -4.45 -2.18
C PHE A 26 0.06 -3.86 -1.64
N PHE A 27 0.06 -2.56 -1.40
CA PHE A 27 1.20 -1.85 -0.81
C PHE A 27 0.79 -1.26 0.55
N LEU A 28 1.49 -1.66 1.60
CA LEU A 28 1.24 -1.23 2.98
C LEU A 28 2.44 -0.43 3.47
N ASP A 29 2.19 0.79 3.94
CA ASP A 29 3.22 1.68 4.50
C ASP A 29 2.53 2.69 5.43
N ASP A 30 3.24 3.19 6.44
CA ASP A 30 2.76 4.19 7.40
C ASP A 30 3.19 5.63 7.03
N ILE A 31 3.98 5.77 5.97
CA ILE A 31 4.54 7.05 5.53
C ILE A 31 3.70 7.63 4.37
N PRO A 32 3.05 8.80 4.54
CA PRO A 32 2.15 9.37 3.53
C PRO A 32 2.78 9.61 2.15
N HIS A 33 4.02 10.08 2.10
CA HIS A 33 4.68 10.35 0.81
C HIS A 33 5.09 9.08 0.07
N ASN A 34 5.30 7.95 0.76
CA ASN A 34 5.49 6.66 0.11
C ASN A 34 4.18 6.21 -0.53
N ILE A 35 3.07 6.31 0.20
CA ILE A 35 1.74 5.97 -0.31
C ILE A 35 1.40 6.82 -1.54
N ASN A 36 1.55 8.14 -1.45
CA ASN A 36 1.25 9.04 -2.57
C ASN A 36 2.12 8.74 -3.80
N SER A 37 3.41 8.47 -3.61
CA SER A 37 4.30 8.11 -4.72
C SER A 37 3.88 6.80 -5.40
N VAL A 38 3.46 5.79 -4.65
CA VAL A 38 2.99 4.52 -5.23
C VAL A 38 1.67 4.73 -5.97
N ALA A 39 0.74 5.50 -5.41
CA ALA A 39 -0.52 5.80 -6.07
C ALA A 39 -0.33 6.57 -7.40
N GLU A 40 0.69 7.45 -7.48
CA GLU A 40 1.02 8.19 -8.69
C GLU A 40 1.65 7.29 -9.77
N ASP A 41 2.68 6.52 -9.41
CA ASP A 41 3.43 5.72 -10.39
C ASP A 41 2.74 4.39 -10.73
N ALA A 42 1.98 3.80 -9.80
CA ALA A 42 1.35 2.50 -9.92
C ALA A 42 -0.14 2.56 -9.51
N PRO A 43 -1.00 3.23 -10.31
CA PRO A 43 -2.39 3.50 -9.95
C PRO A 43 -3.26 2.25 -9.75
N ASP A 44 -2.85 1.10 -10.31
CA ASP A 44 -3.52 -0.19 -10.15
C ASP A 44 -3.14 -0.91 -8.84
N VAL A 45 -2.22 -0.37 -8.05
CA VAL A 45 -1.81 -0.93 -6.75
C VAL A 45 -2.76 -0.43 -5.67
N HIS A 46 -3.31 -1.36 -4.89
CA HIS A 46 -4.10 -1.05 -3.71
C HIS A 46 -3.19 -0.50 -2.59
N CYS A 47 -3.17 0.82 -2.45
CA CYS A 47 -2.38 1.50 -1.43
C CYS A 47 -3.14 1.57 -0.11
N ILE A 48 -2.70 0.78 0.87
CA ILE A 48 -3.24 0.75 2.22
C ILE A 48 -2.31 1.58 3.11
N HIS A 49 -2.76 2.77 3.53
CA HIS A 49 -2.03 3.56 4.51
C HIS A 49 -2.23 2.91 5.88
N PHE A 50 -1.25 2.12 6.29
CA PHE A 50 -1.34 1.25 7.45
C PHE A 50 -0.48 1.77 8.59
N ILE A 51 -1.11 2.29 9.65
CA ILE A 51 -0.39 2.84 10.80
C ILE A 51 -0.61 1.96 12.02
N ALA A 52 0.35 1.09 12.33
CA ALA A 52 0.24 0.17 13.46
C ALA A 52 0.43 0.83 14.83
N ASP A 53 1.14 1.96 14.91
CA ASP A 53 1.41 2.65 16.19
C ASP A 53 0.25 3.58 16.57
N PRO A 54 -0.47 3.32 17.68
CA PRO A 54 -1.61 4.15 18.12
C PRO A 54 -1.27 5.61 18.40
N ARG A 55 -0.01 5.93 18.65
CA ARG A 55 0.44 7.32 18.83
C ARG A 55 0.44 8.06 17.50
N LEU A 56 0.90 7.40 16.43
CA LEU A 56 0.93 7.97 15.08
C LEU A 56 -0.47 8.04 14.46
N GLN A 57 -1.35 7.08 14.76
CA GLN A 57 -2.74 7.08 14.28
C GLN A 57 -3.48 8.37 14.62
N LYS A 58 -3.17 9.00 15.75
CA LYS A 58 -3.80 10.25 16.20
C LYS A 58 -3.26 11.50 15.49
N LEU A 59 -2.07 11.40 14.90
CA LEU A 59 -1.32 12.54 14.36
C LEU A 59 -1.36 12.58 12.84
N ILE A 60 -1.46 11.41 12.20
CA ILE A 60 -1.33 11.26 10.76
C ILE A 60 -2.70 10.96 10.17
N GLY A 61 -3.14 11.77 9.21
CA GLY A 61 -4.36 11.55 8.43
C GLY A 61 -4.22 10.46 7.37
N LYS A 62 -5.31 10.14 6.66
CA LYS A 62 -5.21 9.31 5.45
C LYS A 62 -4.35 10.05 4.41
N ALA A 63 -3.37 9.39 3.80
CA ALA A 63 -2.63 9.95 2.68
C ALA A 63 -3.54 10.10 1.45
N ASP A 64 -3.33 11.13 0.64
CA ASP A 64 -4.23 11.46 -0.49
C ASP A 64 -4.36 10.31 -1.49
N GLY A 65 -3.24 9.64 -1.81
CA GLY A 65 -3.18 8.49 -2.70
C GLY A 65 -3.63 7.16 -2.08
N ALA A 66 -4.01 7.14 -0.80
CA ALA A 66 -4.42 5.89 -0.16
C ALA A 66 -5.82 5.46 -0.62
N THR A 67 -5.90 4.25 -1.17
CA THR A 67 -7.17 3.55 -1.42
C THR A 67 -7.96 3.43 -0.11
N LYS A 68 -7.28 3.03 0.97
CA LYS A 68 -7.86 2.94 2.31
C LYS A 68 -6.83 3.27 3.38
N ARG A 69 -7.29 3.83 4.50
CA ARG A 69 -6.52 3.87 5.74
C ARG A 69 -7.08 2.82 6.69
N ILE A 70 -6.20 2.01 7.24
CA ILE A 70 -6.55 0.96 8.20
C ILE A 70 -5.44 0.93 9.24
N ASP A 71 -5.80 0.79 10.50
CA ASP A 71 -4.86 0.95 11.62
C ASP A 71 -4.66 -0.36 12.40
N ILE A 72 -5.43 -1.40 12.05
CA ILE A 72 -5.51 -2.70 12.73
C ILE A 72 -5.21 -3.84 11.76
N TRP A 73 -4.29 -4.73 12.13
CA TRP A 73 -3.86 -5.85 11.28
C TRP A 73 -5.01 -6.78 10.86
N ALA A 74 -5.93 -7.11 11.77
CA ALA A 74 -7.08 -7.96 11.46
C ALA A 74 -7.96 -7.33 10.36
N GLU A 75 -8.19 -6.02 10.44
CA GLU A 75 -9.00 -5.31 9.43
C GLU A 75 -8.29 -5.20 8.08
N VAL A 76 -6.95 -5.05 8.08
CA VAL A 76 -6.15 -5.11 6.83
C VAL A 76 -6.25 -6.48 6.19
N HIS A 77 -6.10 -7.54 7.00
CA HIS A 77 -6.22 -8.91 6.54
C HIS A 77 -7.58 -9.14 5.87
N ASP A 78 -8.67 -8.78 6.55
CA ASP A 78 -10.02 -8.99 6.05
C ASP A 78 -10.29 -8.18 4.79
N TYR A 79 -9.75 -6.96 4.71
CA TYR A 79 -9.83 -6.14 3.50
C TYR A 79 -9.12 -6.81 2.32
N ILE A 80 -7.87 -7.24 2.49
CA ILE A 80 -7.09 -7.90 1.41
C ILE A 80 -7.78 -9.20 0.98
N ALA A 81 -8.22 -10.02 1.94
CA ALA A 81 -8.91 -11.28 1.66
C ALA A 81 -10.22 -11.06 0.87
N GLY A 82 -10.97 -10.01 1.20
CA GLY A 82 -12.15 -9.60 0.45
C GLY A 82 -11.82 -9.21 -0.99
N GLN A 83 -10.83 -8.33 -1.20
CA GLN A 83 -10.43 -7.90 -2.54
C GLN A 83 -9.96 -9.06 -3.43
N ILE A 84 -9.19 -10.01 -2.88
CA ILE A 84 -8.74 -11.20 -3.62
C ILE A 84 -9.91 -12.13 -3.96
N SER A 85 -10.97 -12.15 -3.14
CA SER A 85 -12.15 -13.00 -3.36
C SER A 85 -13.09 -12.41 -4.41
N ASP A 86 -13.21 -11.09 -4.48
CA ASP A 86 -14.03 -10.37 -5.46
C ASP A 86 -13.41 -10.38 -6.87
N ASP A 87 -12.09 -10.54 -6.98
CA ASP A 87 -11.34 -10.64 -8.24
C ASP A 87 -11.46 -12.02 -8.95
N ARG A 88 -12.23 -12.97 -8.40
CA ARG A 88 -12.42 -14.33 -8.96
C ARG A 88 -13.68 -14.50 -9.80
#